data_AF-A0A2A4YLK7-F1
#
_entry.id   AF-A0A2A4YLK7-F1
#
_cell.length_a   1.000
_cell.length_b   1.000
_cell.length_c   1.000
_cell.angle_alpha   90.00
_cell.angle_beta   90.00
_cell.angle_gamma   90.00
#
_symmetry.space_group_name_H-M   'P 1'
#
loop_
_entity.id
_entity.type
_entity.pdbx_description
1 polymer ?
#
loop_
_entity_poly.entity_id
_entity_poly.type
_entity_poly.pdbx_seq_one_letter_code
_entity_poly.pdbx_strand_id
1 'polypeptide(L)'
;MKTLLSFFLLITLSNLTTAQTTAIPDTTFEQILINLGLDSGVPDGFVLTANIDTLTELSAKTFTITDLTGIEDFTSLIYLDFEGSNVSQIDLSNNINLQYLECYNTPLTNLDVSTNTSLLYIGCGGCPITSLNISCNVDLIMLDCFGTNMTCLNVKNGNNMNFTRFDATNNPNLACIEVDNVTYSTTNWVGTSFTFDPQSSFSTNCSPERDAAAPDRSAVARE
;
A
#
# COMPACT_ATOMS: atom_id res chain seq x y z
N MET A 1 1.13 -74.90 14.61
CA MET A 1 1.09 -73.48 14.99
C MET A 1 2.09 -72.73 14.12
N LYS A 2 1.62 -71.91 13.16
CA LYS A 2 2.47 -71.09 12.29
C LYS A 2 2.42 -69.66 12.82
N THR A 3 3.55 -69.17 13.30
CA THR A 3 3.76 -67.79 13.74
C THR A 3 3.88 -66.87 12.53
N LEU A 4 2.91 -65.99 12.32
CA LEU A 4 3.09 -64.80 11.46
C LEU A 4 3.54 -63.64 12.36
N LEU A 5 4.83 -63.32 12.31
CA LEU A 5 5.34 -62.04 12.77
C LEU A 5 5.02 -61.03 11.66
N SER A 6 3.95 -60.24 11.83
CA SER A 6 3.72 -59.07 10.98
C SER A 6 4.68 -57.95 11.40
N PHE A 7 5.73 -57.74 10.61
CA PHE A 7 6.58 -56.56 10.68
C PHE A 7 5.80 -55.38 10.09
N PHE A 8 5.21 -54.55 10.95
CA PHE A 8 4.73 -53.23 10.54
C PHE A 8 5.95 -52.31 10.41
N LEU A 9 6.43 -52.12 9.18
CA LEU A 9 7.40 -51.08 8.87
C LEU A 9 6.67 -49.73 8.94
N LEU A 10 6.75 -49.05 10.09
CA LEU A 10 6.39 -47.64 10.18
C LEU A 10 7.41 -46.84 9.35
N ILE A 11 7.07 -46.56 8.10
CA ILE A 11 7.75 -45.54 7.31
C ILE A 11 7.27 -44.21 7.88
N THR A 12 8.04 -43.64 8.80
CA THR A 12 7.88 -42.23 9.17
C THR A 12 8.29 -41.43 7.93
N LEU A 13 7.32 -40.87 7.20
CA LEU A 13 7.62 -39.79 6.27
C LEU A 13 8.15 -38.62 7.10
N SER A 14 9.47 -38.48 7.16
CA SER A 14 10.08 -37.24 7.60
C SER A 14 9.61 -36.17 6.63
N ASN A 15 8.71 -35.30 7.05
CA ASN A 15 8.41 -34.07 6.31
C ASN A 15 9.74 -33.32 6.21
N LEU A 16 10.37 -33.30 5.03
CA LEU A 16 11.44 -32.35 4.77
C LEU A 16 10.77 -30.98 4.71
N THR A 17 10.73 -30.29 5.84
CA THR A 17 10.45 -28.86 5.87
C THR A 17 11.66 -28.17 5.28
N THR A 18 11.62 -27.86 3.98
CA THR A 18 12.56 -26.90 3.40
C THR A 18 12.25 -25.55 3.99
N ALA A 19 13.27 -24.84 4.46
CA ALA A 19 13.12 -23.49 4.92
C ALA A 19 12.64 -22.63 3.73
N GLN A 20 11.53 -21.92 3.88
CA GLN A 20 11.00 -21.06 2.83
C GLN A 20 11.90 -19.84 2.68
N THR A 21 12.24 -19.49 1.45
CA THR A 21 13.00 -18.28 1.13
C THR A 21 12.14 -17.31 0.34
N THR A 22 12.39 -16.03 0.55
CA THR A 22 11.79 -14.90 -0.15
C THR A 22 12.84 -14.35 -1.13
N ALA A 23 12.45 -14.08 -2.37
CA ALA A 23 13.34 -13.48 -3.36
C ALA A 23 13.47 -11.97 -3.10
N ILE A 24 14.71 -11.46 -3.06
CA ILE A 24 15.06 -10.05 -2.86
C ILE A 24 16.01 -9.63 -3.99
N PRO A 25 15.51 -9.40 -5.22
CA PRO A 25 16.37 -9.19 -6.39
C PRO A 25 17.19 -7.89 -6.36
N ASP A 26 16.74 -6.86 -5.62
CA ASP A 26 17.50 -5.62 -5.42
C ASP A 26 18.57 -5.84 -4.34
N THR A 27 19.83 -5.86 -4.76
CA THR A 27 20.96 -6.11 -3.85
C THR A 27 21.15 -5.01 -2.82
N THR A 28 20.65 -3.78 -3.05
CA THR A 28 20.65 -2.74 -2.01
C THR A 28 19.60 -3.07 -0.95
N PHE A 29 18.41 -3.48 -1.36
CA PHE A 29 17.36 -3.90 -0.43
C PHE A 29 17.84 -5.08 0.42
N GLU A 30 18.41 -6.12 -0.20
CA GLU A 30 18.99 -7.26 0.51
C GLU A 30 20.14 -6.84 1.45
N GLN A 31 21.01 -5.91 1.02
CA GLN A 31 22.07 -5.39 1.87
C GLN A 31 21.52 -4.67 3.12
N ILE A 32 20.34 -4.02 3.04
CA ILE A 32 19.66 -3.49 4.22
C ILE A 32 19.25 -4.62 5.16
N LEU A 33 18.69 -5.71 4.65
CA LEU A 33 18.30 -6.87 5.46
C LEU A 33 19.51 -7.51 6.16
N ILE A 34 20.64 -7.62 5.47
CA ILE A 34 21.92 -8.07 6.04
C ILE A 34 22.37 -7.13 7.18
N ASN A 35 22.29 -5.81 6.96
CA ASN A 35 22.69 -4.81 7.96
C ASN A 35 21.77 -4.81 9.20
N LEU A 36 20.50 -5.18 9.02
CA LEU A 36 19.52 -5.37 10.10
C LEU A 36 19.69 -6.71 10.83
N GLY A 37 20.56 -7.60 10.33
CA GLY A 37 20.74 -8.95 10.89
C GLY A 37 19.61 -9.92 10.57
N LEU A 38 18.78 -9.59 9.57
CA LEU A 38 17.68 -10.43 9.05
C LEU A 38 18.18 -11.40 7.97
N ASP A 39 19.32 -11.08 7.37
CA ASP A 39 20.02 -11.92 6.41
C ASP A 39 21.53 -11.96 6.71
N SER A 40 22.30 -12.77 5.99
CA SER A 40 23.71 -12.99 6.28
C SER A 40 24.57 -13.16 5.03
N GLY A 41 25.84 -12.79 5.14
CA GLY A 41 26.80 -12.98 4.06
C GLY A 41 26.82 -11.79 3.10
N VAL A 42 26.69 -12.07 1.80
CA VAL A 42 26.64 -11.07 0.73
C VAL A 42 25.27 -11.21 0.04
N PRO A 43 24.75 -10.13 -0.58
CA PRO A 43 23.51 -10.21 -1.34
C PRO A 43 23.54 -11.37 -2.35
N ASP A 44 22.66 -12.36 -2.17
CA ASP A 44 22.52 -13.56 -2.99
C ASP A 44 21.15 -13.67 -3.70
N GLY A 45 20.30 -12.68 -3.48
CA GLY A 45 18.96 -12.55 -4.03
C GLY A 45 17.88 -13.21 -3.18
N PHE A 46 18.19 -13.67 -1.96
CA PHE A 46 17.25 -14.38 -1.12
C PHE A 46 17.43 -14.08 0.37
N VAL A 47 16.31 -14.04 1.08
CA VAL A 47 16.30 -14.06 2.56
C VAL A 47 15.47 -15.24 3.04
N LEU A 48 15.80 -15.79 4.20
CA LEU A 48 14.93 -16.77 4.85
C LEU A 48 13.63 -16.07 5.28
N THR A 49 12.47 -16.53 4.80
CA THR A 49 11.18 -15.87 5.07
C THR A 49 10.88 -15.76 6.56
N ALA A 50 11.27 -16.77 7.35
CA ALA A 50 11.11 -16.78 8.81
C ALA A 50 11.92 -15.70 9.55
N ASN A 51 12.88 -15.05 8.88
CA ASN A 51 13.61 -13.93 9.46
C ASN A 51 12.89 -12.60 9.26
N ILE A 52 12.02 -12.47 8.25
CA ILE A 52 11.36 -11.21 7.88
C ILE A 52 9.86 -11.19 8.21
N ASP A 53 9.22 -12.35 8.31
CA ASP A 53 7.76 -12.48 8.49
C ASP A 53 7.24 -11.92 9.83
N THR A 54 8.12 -11.75 10.81
CA THR A 54 7.83 -11.16 12.14
C THR A 54 8.28 -9.71 12.29
N LEU A 55 8.95 -9.13 11.29
CA LEU A 55 9.43 -7.75 11.35
C LEU A 55 8.24 -6.77 11.29
N THR A 56 8.18 -5.84 12.23
CA THR A 56 7.08 -4.87 12.33
C THR A 56 7.42 -3.51 11.73
N GLU A 57 8.70 -3.18 11.58
CA GLU A 57 9.13 -1.86 11.09
C GLU A 57 10.30 -2.03 10.12
N LEU A 58 10.19 -1.40 8.94
CA LEU A 58 11.24 -1.40 7.94
C LEU A 58 11.43 0.01 7.38
N SER A 59 12.65 0.52 7.48
CA SER A 59 13.09 1.73 6.78
C SER A 59 14.09 1.36 5.68
N ALA A 60 13.69 1.62 4.44
CA ALA A 60 14.42 1.39 3.19
C ALA A 60 14.69 2.71 2.44
N LYS A 61 14.93 3.80 3.19
CA LYS A 61 15.22 5.14 2.65
C LYS A 61 16.60 5.22 2.00
N THR A 62 16.68 4.94 0.71
CA THR A 62 17.90 5.17 -0.07
C THR A 62 17.56 5.34 -1.55
N PHE A 63 18.22 6.31 -2.19
CA PHE A 63 18.07 6.59 -3.63
C PHE A 63 18.52 5.44 -4.55
N THR A 64 19.16 4.39 -4.01
CA THR A 64 19.69 3.27 -4.81
C THR A 64 18.77 2.07 -4.88
N ILE A 65 17.75 1.96 -4.01
CA ILE A 65 16.73 0.90 -4.15
C ILE A 65 15.83 1.26 -5.32
N THR A 66 15.64 0.30 -6.21
CA THR A 66 14.79 0.42 -7.40
C THR A 66 13.63 -0.58 -7.39
N ASP A 67 13.76 -1.65 -6.61
CA ASP A 67 12.81 -2.75 -6.54
C ASP A 67 12.68 -3.25 -5.09
N LEU A 68 11.45 -3.33 -4.59
CA LEU A 68 11.12 -3.85 -3.26
C LEU A 68 10.46 -5.23 -3.32
N THR A 69 10.56 -5.95 -4.45
CA THR A 69 10.09 -7.35 -4.56
C THR A 69 10.57 -8.17 -3.37
N GLY A 70 9.65 -8.93 -2.79
CA GLY A 70 9.82 -9.66 -1.54
C GLY A 70 9.23 -8.95 -0.32
N ILE A 71 8.87 -7.66 -0.43
CA ILE A 71 8.19 -6.91 0.63
C ILE A 71 6.83 -7.55 1.02
N GLU A 72 6.23 -8.30 0.10
CA GLU A 72 4.95 -9.00 0.29
C GLU A 72 5.03 -10.09 1.37
N ASP A 73 6.24 -10.61 1.65
CA ASP A 73 6.47 -11.64 2.68
C ASP A 73 6.73 -11.05 4.08
N PHE A 74 6.81 -9.73 4.22
CA PHE A 74 6.88 -9.03 5.52
C PHE A 74 5.47 -8.92 6.13
N THR A 75 4.88 -10.07 6.44
CA THR A 75 3.44 -10.17 6.79
C THR A 75 3.07 -9.50 8.13
N SER A 76 4.03 -9.29 9.03
CA SER A 76 3.82 -8.57 10.30
C SER A 76 4.11 -7.07 10.24
N LEU A 77 4.43 -6.52 9.06
CA LEU A 77 4.85 -5.12 8.91
C LEU A 77 3.74 -4.13 9.29
N ILE A 78 4.07 -3.19 10.17
CA ILE A 78 3.21 -2.11 10.69
C ILE A 78 3.66 -0.76 10.14
N TYR A 79 4.98 -0.56 10.01
CA TYR A 79 5.59 0.67 9.50
C TYR A 79 6.52 0.36 8.32
N LEU A 80 6.29 1.03 7.20
CA LEU A 80 7.15 0.97 6.02
C LEU A 80 7.50 2.38 5.53
N ASP A 81 8.79 2.68 5.46
CA ASP A 81 9.31 3.93 4.94
C ASP A 81 10.38 3.68 3.88
N PHE A 82 10.11 4.06 2.64
CA PHE A 82 11.05 4.01 1.52
C PHE A 82 11.13 5.37 0.82
N GLU A 83 10.94 6.46 1.58
CA GLU A 83 11.10 7.82 1.08
C GLU A 83 12.43 8.01 0.34
N GLY A 84 12.34 8.70 -0.80
CA GLY A 84 13.48 9.05 -1.64
C GLY A 84 14.08 7.87 -2.40
N SER A 85 13.54 6.65 -2.27
CA SER A 85 13.97 5.54 -3.12
C SER A 85 13.51 5.70 -4.56
N ASN A 86 14.14 4.95 -5.46
CA ASN A 86 13.82 4.97 -6.89
C ASN A 86 12.82 3.86 -7.28
N VAL A 87 11.98 3.46 -6.32
CA VAL A 87 10.94 2.44 -6.47
C VAL A 87 9.78 2.99 -7.30
N SER A 88 9.55 2.40 -8.47
CA SER A 88 8.51 2.86 -9.40
C SER A 88 7.21 2.05 -9.33
N GLN A 89 7.26 0.87 -8.72
CA GLN A 89 6.14 -0.02 -8.47
C GLN A 89 6.34 -0.73 -7.12
N ILE A 90 5.25 -1.01 -6.43
CA ILE A 90 5.26 -1.74 -5.17
C ILE A 90 3.98 -2.58 -5.07
N ASP A 91 4.10 -3.80 -4.57
CA ASP A 91 2.97 -4.64 -4.20
C ASP A 91 2.91 -4.72 -2.67
N LEU A 92 1.83 -4.19 -2.08
CA LEU A 92 1.59 -4.20 -0.63
C LEU A 92 0.44 -5.15 -0.27
N SER A 93 -0.01 -5.99 -1.20
CA SER A 93 -1.26 -6.75 -1.08
C SER A 93 -1.30 -7.67 0.13
N ASN A 94 -0.15 -8.21 0.54
CA ASN A 94 0.01 -9.10 1.69
C ASN A 94 0.38 -8.38 3.01
N ASN A 95 0.75 -7.10 2.98
CA ASN A 95 1.10 -6.32 4.17
C ASN A 95 -0.16 -5.79 4.88
N ILE A 96 -1.10 -6.68 5.21
CA ILE A 96 -2.44 -6.35 5.73
C ILE A 96 -2.43 -5.65 7.10
N ASN A 97 -1.32 -5.77 7.83
CA ASN A 97 -1.12 -5.17 9.15
C ASN A 97 -0.51 -3.75 9.09
N LEU A 98 -0.22 -3.24 7.88
CA LEU A 98 0.45 -1.96 7.70
C LEU A 98 -0.45 -0.81 8.19
N GLN A 99 0.11 0.03 9.07
CA GLN A 99 -0.57 1.20 9.65
C GLN A 99 0.05 2.52 9.18
N TYR A 100 1.34 2.51 8.84
CA TYR A 100 2.10 3.70 8.42
C TYR A 100 2.87 3.39 7.15
N LEU A 101 2.62 4.18 6.11
CA LEU A 101 3.28 4.07 4.83
C LEU A 101 3.88 5.42 4.43
N GLU A 102 5.19 5.48 4.29
CA GLU A 102 5.94 6.65 3.82
C GLU A 102 6.70 6.30 2.53
N CYS A 103 6.31 6.95 1.44
CA CYS A 103 6.88 6.75 0.10
C CYS A 103 7.17 8.06 -0.62
N TYR A 104 7.39 9.14 0.14
CA TYR A 104 7.67 10.48 -0.39
C TYR A 104 8.78 10.48 -1.43
N ASN A 105 8.63 11.33 -2.45
CA ASN A 105 9.67 11.59 -3.45
C ASN A 105 10.17 10.31 -4.17
N THR A 106 9.28 9.35 -4.40
CA THR A 106 9.55 8.14 -5.20
C THR A 106 8.94 8.27 -6.60
N PRO A 107 9.45 7.55 -7.62
CA PRO A 107 8.88 7.58 -8.97
C PRO A 107 7.58 6.75 -9.11
N LEU A 108 6.85 6.49 -8.02
CA LEU A 108 5.59 5.76 -8.04
C LEU A 108 4.54 6.47 -8.90
N THR A 109 3.98 5.74 -9.87
CA THR A 109 2.90 6.22 -10.74
C THR A 109 1.51 5.71 -10.33
N ASN A 110 1.50 4.65 -9.53
CA ASN A 110 0.32 4.02 -8.95
C ASN A 110 0.62 3.60 -7.51
N LEU A 111 -0.40 3.65 -6.66
CA LEU A 111 -0.33 3.16 -5.28
C LEU A 111 -1.68 2.49 -4.96
N ASP A 112 -1.67 1.15 -4.94
CA ASP A 112 -2.83 0.37 -4.50
C ASP A 112 -2.66 0.03 -3.02
N VAL A 113 -3.58 0.54 -2.20
CA VAL A 113 -3.65 0.32 -0.75
C VAL A 113 -4.96 -0.33 -0.34
N SER A 114 -5.69 -0.94 -1.29
CA SER A 114 -7.04 -1.44 -1.09
C SER A 114 -7.13 -2.61 -0.10
N THR A 115 -6.05 -3.37 0.10
CA THR A 115 -5.96 -4.46 1.08
C THR A 115 -5.41 -4.01 2.43
N ASN A 116 -4.73 -2.86 2.50
CA ASN A 116 -4.11 -2.33 3.71
C ASN A 116 -5.14 -1.53 4.54
N THR A 117 -6.24 -2.17 4.93
CA THR A 117 -7.37 -1.52 5.59
C THR A 117 -7.04 -0.94 6.96
N SER A 118 -5.94 -1.40 7.57
CA SER A 118 -5.41 -0.94 8.87
C SER A 118 -4.61 0.36 8.78
N LEU A 119 -4.39 0.94 7.59
CA LEU A 119 -3.62 2.16 7.42
C LEU A 119 -4.24 3.33 8.19
N LEU A 120 -3.41 3.97 9.03
CA LEU A 120 -3.70 5.19 9.78
C LEU A 120 -3.07 6.42 9.10
N TYR A 121 -1.93 6.22 8.43
CA TYR A 121 -1.16 7.25 7.76
C TYR A 121 -0.64 6.81 6.39
N ILE A 122 -0.81 7.68 5.39
CA ILE A 122 -0.17 7.58 4.08
C ILE A 122 0.55 8.89 3.79
N GLY A 123 1.86 8.81 3.57
CA GLY A 123 2.70 9.89 3.06
C GLY A 123 3.23 9.54 1.68
N CYS A 124 2.62 10.08 0.62
CA CYS A 124 2.97 9.82 -0.78
C CYS A 124 3.24 11.11 -1.57
N GLY A 125 3.61 12.19 -0.88
CA GLY A 125 3.89 13.48 -1.50
C GLY A 125 5.11 13.43 -2.44
N GLY A 126 5.09 14.22 -3.51
CA GLY A 126 6.15 14.26 -4.50
C GLY A 126 6.25 13.02 -5.40
N CYS A 127 5.26 12.14 -5.38
CA CYS A 127 5.18 10.99 -6.28
C CYS A 127 4.32 11.33 -7.52
N PRO A 128 4.70 10.92 -8.74
CA PRO A 128 3.91 11.17 -9.95
C PRO A 128 2.64 10.29 -10.07
N ILE A 129 1.97 10.01 -8.95
CA ILE A 129 0.72 9.25 -8.87
C ILE A 129 -0.38 9.99 -9.63
N THR A 130 -1.13 9.26 -10.46
CA THR A 130 -2.19 9.82 -11.32
C THR A 130 -3.60 9.61 -10.77
N SER A 131 -3.77 8.67 -9.85
CA SER A 131 -4.99 8.44 -9.10
C SER A 131 -4.66 7.81 -7.76
N LEU A 132 -5.33 8.26 -6.70
CA LEU A 132 -5.28 7.61 -5.38
C LEU A 132 -6.71 7.35 -4.92
N ASN A 133 -6.99 6.12 -4.54
CA ASN A 133 -8.28 5.69 -4.01
C ASN A 133 -8.08 5.04 -2.65
N ILE A 134 -8.55 5.70 -1.59
CA ILE A 134 -8.45 5.21 -0.21
C ILE A 134 -9.80 4.75 0.36
N SER A 135 -10.80 4.47 -0.49
CA SER A 135 -12.15 4.10 -0.05
C SER A 135 -12.22 2.84 0.85
N CYS A 136 -11.22 1.96 0.78
CA CYS A 136 -11.09 0.80 1.66
C CYS A 136 -10.35 1.07 2.98
N ASN A 137 -9.63 2.20 3.09
CA ASN A 137 -8.81 2.53 4.26
C ASN A 137 -9.67 3.26 5.30
N VAL A 138 -10.61 2.52 5.88
CA VAL A 138 -11.65 3.03 6.80
C VAL A 138 -11.10 3.59 8.12
N ASP A 139 -9.86 3.24 8.48
CA ASP A 139 -9.20 3.73 9.69
C ASP A 139 -8.23 4.91 9.41
N LEU A 140 -8.08 5.33 8.15
CA LEU A 140 -7.11 6.38 7.78
C LEU A 140 -7.50 7.72 8.39
N ILE A 141 -6.56 8.36 9.09
CA ILE A 141 -6.74 9.66 9.77
C ILE A 141 -5.78 10.74 9.31
N MET A 142 -4.72 10.37 8.58
CA MET A 142 -3.71 11.31 8.09
C MET A 142 -3.33 10.94 6.64
N LEU A 143 -3.40 11.91 5.73
CA LEU A 143 -2.99 11.76 4.34
C LEU A 143 -2.16 12.97 3.89
N ASP A 144 -0.93 12.72 3.45
CA ASP A 144 -0.06 13.69 2.81
C ASP A 144 0.20 13.24 1.35
N CYS A 145 -0.43 13.92 0.40
CA CYS A 145 -0.39 13.62 -1.04
C CYS A 145 -0.11 14.89 -1.86
N PHE A 146 0.72 15.79 -1.33
CA PHE A 146 1.11 17.00 -2.03
C PHE A 146 1.99 16.70 -3.26
N GLY A 147 1.97 17.54 -4.29
CA GLY A 147 2.95 17.44 -5.38
C GLY A 147 2.83 16.17 -6.25
N THR A 148 1.62 15.62 -6.38
CA THR A 148 1.29 14.50 -7.26
C THR A 148 0.70 14.97 -8.60
N ASN A 149 0.32 14.03 -9.47
CA ASN A 149 -0.23 14.32 -10.79
C ASN A 149 -1.70 13.86 -10.94
N MET A 150 -2.42 13.80 -9.82
CA MET A 150 -3.82 13.37 -9.78
C MET A 150 -4.77 14.40 -10.41
N THR A 151 -5.80 13.92 -11.10
CA THR A 151 -6.95 14.75 -11.51
C THR A 151 -8.15 14.58 -10.57
N CYS A 152 -8.25 13.40 -9.96
CA CYS A 152 -9.24 13.03 -8.96
C CYS A 152 -8.57 12.29 -7.80
N LEU A 153 -8.99 12.59 -6.59
CA LEU A 153 -8.55 11.92 -5.36
C LEU A 153 -9.79 11.37 -4.64
N ASN A 154 -9.88 10.06 -4.45
CA ASN A 154 -11.00 9.45 -3.73
C ASN A 154 -10.64 9.22 -2.26
N VAL A 155 -11.19 10.06 -1.38
CA VAL A 155 -11.06 9.98 0.08
C VAL A 155 -12.37 9.60 0.78
N LYS A 156 -13.38 9.16 0.03
CA LYS A 156 -14.70 8.74 0.54
C LYS A 156 -14.59 7.35 1.18
N ASN A 157 -14.07 7.32 2.40
CA ASN A 157 -13.75 6.10 3.15
C ASN A 157 -14.62 5.89 4.38
N GLY A 158 -15.69 6.68 4.55
CA GLY A 158 -16.54 6.66 5.74
C GLY A 158 -15.90 7.28 6.99
N ASN A 159 -14.69 7.82 6.90
CA ASN A 159 -13.88 8.29 8.03
C ASN A 159 -13.50 9.77 7.95
N ASN A 160 -14.05 10.55 7.00
CA ASN A 160 -13.68 11.96 6.79
C ASN A 160 -13.82 12.86 8.04
N MET A 161 -14.68 12.48 8.99
CA MET A 161 -14.86 13.22 10.25
C MET A 161 -13.73 13.01 11.26
N ASN A 162 -12.97 11.92 11.14
CA ASN A 162 -11.88 11.56 12.05
C ASN A 162 -10.49 11.91 11.49
N PHE A 163 -10.40 12.47 10.27
CA PHE A 163 -9.14 13.00 9.77
C PHE A 163 -8.60 14.08 10.71
N THR A 164 -7.31 13.99 11.00
CA THR A 164 -6.57 14.96 11.80
C THR A 164 -5.56 15.75 10.97
N ARG A 165 -5.21 15.23 9.79
CA ARG A 165 -4.35 15.87 8.80
C ARG A 165 -4.73 15.46 7.38
N PHE A 166 -4.78 16.43 6.48
CA PHE A 166 -4.98 16.23 5.05
C PHE A 166 -4.19 17.28 4.28
N ASP A 167 -3.17 16.87 3.54
CA ASP A 167 -2.41 17.75 2.64
C ASP A 167 -2.47 17.23 1.20
N ALA A 168 -3.17 17.96 0.34
CA ALA A 168 -3.26 17.75 -1.10
C ALA A 168 -2.82 19.01 -1.87
N THR A 169 -1.88 19.78 -1.33
CA THR A 169 -1.33 20.98 -1.99
C THR A 169 -0.39 20.65 -3.16
N ASN A 170 -0.09 21.63 -4.02
CA ASN A 170 0.83 21.48 -5.15
C ASN A 170 0.41 20.39 -6.16
N ASN A 171 -0.90 20.17 -6.29
CA ASN A 171 -1.55 19.28 -7.26
C ASN A 171 -2.32 20.12 -8.30
N PRO A 172 -1.64 20.79 -9.25
CA PRO A 172 -2.28 21.77 -10.15
C PRO A 172 -3.40 21.20 -11.02
N ASN A 173 -3.40 19.87 -11.23
CA ASN A 173 -4.41 19.16 -12.03
C ASN A 173 -5.55 18.56 -11.21
N LEU A 174 -5.47 18.58 -9.87
CA LEU A 174 -6.47 17.99 -8.98
C LEU A 174 -7.71 18.87 -8.92
N ALA A 175 -8.72 18.54 -9.73
CA ALA A 175 -9.97 19.31 -9.81
C ALA A 175 -11.00 18.83 -8.78
N CYS A 176 -10.97 17.55 -8.42
CA CYS A 176 -12.02 16.93 -7.62
C CYS A 176 -11.45 16.03 -6.52
N ILE A 177 -11.94 16.24 -5.30
CA ILE A 177 -11.67 15.41 -4.12
C ILE A 177 -13.00 14.77 -3.72
N GLU A 178 -13.10 13.44 -3.86
CA GLU A 178 -14.30 12.69 -3.55
C GLU A 178 -14.37 12.42 -2.04
N VAL A 179 -15.42 12.91 -1.38
CA VAL A 179 -15.60 12.90 0.07
C VAL A 179 -16.92 12.22 0.47
N ASP A 180 -17.01 11.83 1.74
CA ASP A 180 -18.23 11.26 2.35
C ASP A 180 -19.38 12.26 2.37
N ASN A 181 -19.09 13.51 2.73
CA ASN A 181 -20.07 14.57 2.85
C ASN A 181 -19.45 15.93 2.47
N VAL A 182 -19.88 16.48 1.34
CA VAL A 182 -19.38 17.76 0.81
C VAL A 182 -19.56 18.89 1.81
N THR A 183 -20.73 19.01 2.45
CA THR A 183 -21.01 20.07 3.42
C THR A 183 -20.08 20.01 4.63
N TYR A 184 -19.81 18.80 5.15
CA TYR A 184 -18.87 18.60 6.26
C TYR A 184 -17.46 19.03 5.87
N SER A 185 -16.93 18.50 4.75
CA SER A 185 -15.57 18.78 4.31
C SER A 185 -15.38 20.27 4.00
N THR A 186 -16.31 20.91 3.29
CA THR A 186 -16.26 22.36 3.02
C THR A 186 -16.26 23.20 4.31
N THR A 187 -16.93 22.74 5.37
CA THR A 187 -17.05 23.50 6.63
C THR A 187 -15.87 23.26 7.57
N ASN A 188 -15.36 22.02 7.66
CA ASN A 188 -14.45 21.59 8.72
C ASN A 188 -13.02 21.34 8.26
N TRP A 189 -12.78 21.04 6.99
CA TRP A 189 -11.43 20.87 6.45
C TRP A 189 -10.85 22.23 6.08
N VAL A 190 -10.56 23.02 7.12
CA VAL A 190 -10.03 24.38 7.05
C VAL A 190 -8.82 24.54 7.96
N GLY A 191 -8.01 25.56 7.71
CA GLY A 191 -6.81 25.85 8.52
C GLY A 191 -5.55 25.13 8.02
N THR A 192 -4.54 25.02 8.88
CA THR A 192 -3.21 24.52 8.49
C THR A 192 -3.07 23.01 8.45
N SER A 193 -4.01 22.27 9.06
CA SER A 193 -4.00 20.80 9.05
C SER A 193 -4.76 20.19 7.88
N PHE A 194 -5.53 21.00 7.15
CA PHE A 194 -6.35 20.58 6.01
C PHE A 194 -6.09 21.53 4.84
N THR A 195 -5.13 21.18 4.01
CA THR A 195 -4.62 22.02 2.94
C THR A 195 -4.82 21.33 1.60
N PHE A 196 -5.33 22.08 0.63
CA PHE A 196 -5.54 21.65 -0.75
C PHE A 196 -5.53 22.88 -1.63
N ASP A 197 -5.30 22.70 -2.93
CA ASP A 197 -5.17 23.84 -3.81
C ASP A 197 -6.52 24.51 -4.11
N PRO A 198 -6.55 25.82 -4.41
CA PRO A 198 -7.80 26.56 -4.62
C PRO A 198 -8.67 26.07 -5.79
N GLN A 199 -8.09 25.38 -6.79
CA GLN A 199 -8.85 24.80 -7.90
C GLN A 199 -9.59 23.50 -7.53
N SER A 200 -9.21 22.83 -6.44
CA SER A 200 -9.83 21.59 -6.03
C SER A 200 -11.20 21.84 -5.39
N SER A 201 -12.15 20.97 -5.70
CA SER A 201 -13.51 21.02 -5.14
C SER A 201 -13.90 19.67 -4.52
N PHE A 202 -14.73 19.73 -3.48
CA PHE A 202 -15.29 18.52 -2.87
C PHE A 202 -16.54 18.04 -3.62
N SER A 203 -16.62 16.75 -3.89
CA SER A 203 -17.78 16.09 -4.49
C SER A 203 -18.05 14.75 -3.80
N THR A 204 -19.26 14.21 -3.90
CA THR A 204 -19.53 12.80 -3.51
C THR A 204 -19.30 11.81 -4.65
N ASN A 205 -18.88 12.31 -5.82
CA ASN A 205 -18.55 11.54 -7.03
C ASN A 205 -17.63 12.37 -7.93
N CYS A 206 -16.38 11.95 -8.12
CA CYS A 206 -15.42 12.63 -9.01
C CYS A 206 -15.38 12.06 -10.44
N SER A 207 -16.27 11.12 -10.78
CA SER A 207 -16.34 10.56 -12.13
C SER A 207 -16.69 11.66 -13.16
N PRO A 208 -15.86 11.92 -14.18
CA PRO A 208 -16.21 12.83 -15.27
C PRO A 208 -17.32 12.29 -16.19
N GLU A 209 -17.76 11.03 -15.99
CA GLU A 209 -18.77 10.36 -16.80
C GLU A 209 -20.10 10.20 -16.03
N ARG A 210 -20.94 11.26 -16.04
CA ARG A 210 -22.42 11.12 -16.02
C ARG A 210 -23.22 12.41 -16.26
N ASP A 211 -22.58 13.57 -16.42
CA ASP A 211 -23.29 14.82 -16.79
C ASP A 211 -23.30 15.09 -18.31
N ALA A 212 -22.84 14.14 -19.12
CA ALA A 212 -23.12 14.06 -20.55
C ALA A 212 -23.63 12.64 -20.87
N ALA A 213 -24.92 12.55 -21.16
CA ALA A 213 -25.66 11.41 -21.71
C ALA A 213 -24.84 10.14 -22.05
N ALA A 214 -25.03 9.08 -21.24
CA ALA A 214 -24.82 7.70 -21.69
C ALA A 214 -26.14 6.93 -21.55
N PRO A 215 -26.55 6.14 -22.56
CA PRO A 215 -27.87 5.54 -22.62
C PRO A 215 -27.99 4.43 -21.57
N ASP A 216 -29.17 4.41 -20.97
CA ASP A 216 -29.71 3.38 -20.11
C ASP A 216 -29.40 1.96 -20.63
N ARG A 217 -28.54 1.22 -19.92
CA ARG A 217 -28.38 -0.24 -20.10
C ARG A 217 -29.21 -1.03 -19.09
N SER A 218 -30.41 -0.55 -18.78
CA SER A 218 -31.48 -1.33 -18.15
C SER A 218 -32.61 -1.65 -19.13
N ALA A 219 -32.24 -2.25 -20.27
CA ALA A 219 -33.14 -2.99 -21.15
C ALA A 219 -32.31 -4.01 -21.94
N VAL A 220 -32.63 -5.29 -22.12
CA VAL A 220 -33.66 -6.21 -21.67
C VAL A 220 -33.07 -7.59 -21.99
N ALA A 221 -33.27 -8.58 -21.13
CA ALA A 221 -33.09 -9.98 -21.48
C ALA A 221 -34.20 -10.43 -22.44
N ARG A 222 -33.84 -11.19 -23.49
CA ARG A 222 -34.60 -12.22 -24.25
C ARG A 222 -34.26 -12.15 -25.75
N GLU A 223 -33.47 -13.10 -26.23
CA GLU A 223 -33.89 -14.28 -27.01
C GLU A 223 -32.79 -15.34 -26.94
#